data_AF-V9L7F7-F1
#
_entry.id   AF-V9L7F7-F1
#
_cell.length_a   1.000
_cell.length_b   1.000
_cell.length_c   1.000
_cell.angle_alpha   90.00
_cell.angle_beta   90.00
_cell.angle_gamma   90.00
#
_symmetry.space_group_name_H-M   'P 1'
#
loop_
_entity.id
_entity.type
_entity.pdbx_description
1 polymer ?
#
loop_
_entity_poly.entity_id
_entity_poly.type
_entity_poly.pdbx_seq_one_letter_code
_entity_poly.pdbx_strand_id
1 'polypeptide(L)'
;GDLFPWLCGAEPYPTSRYGSQCMQPNNIMGIENICELAARLLFSAVEWARNIPFFPDLQITDQVALLRLTWSELFVLNAAQCSMPLHVAPLLAAAGLHASPMSADRVVAFMDHIRIFQEQVEKLKALHVDSAEYSCLKAIVLFTSDACGLSDVAHVESLQEKSQCALEEYVRSQYPNQPTRFGKLLLRLPSLRTVSSSVIEQLFFVRLVGKTPIETLIRDMLLSGSSFNWPYMSIQ
;
A
#
# COMPACT_ATOMS: atom_id res chain seq x y z
N GLY A 1 -12.02 -21.18 11.22
CA GLY A 1 -12.07 -21.36 9.76
C GLY A 1 -10.96 -20.52 9.20
N ASP A 2 -9.95 -21.16 8.64
CA ASP A 2 -8.64 -20.54 8.41
C ASP A 2 -8.74 -19.39 7.40
N LEU A 3 -8.45 -18.17 7.87
CA LEU A 3 -8.45 -16.94 7.08
C LEU A 3 -7.37 -16.97 5.98
N PHE A 4 -6.34 -17.77 6.23
CA PHE A 4 -5.06 -17.72 5.54
C PHE A 4 -5.10 -18.09 4.04
N PRO A 5 -5.77 -19.18 3.60
CA PRO A 5 -5.85 -19.51 2.17
C PRO A 5 -6.56 -18.44 1.35
N TRP A 6 -7.55 -17.78 1.97
CA TRP A 6 -8.35 -16.75 1.31
C TRP A 6 -7.60 -15.42 1.20
N LEU A 7 -6.84 -15.04 2.24
CA LEU A 7 -5.97 -13.86 2.18
C LEU A 7 -4.96 -13.96 1.04
N CYS A 8 -4.30 -15.12 0.90
CA CYS A 8 -3.33 -15.36 -0.17
C CYS A 8 -3.99 -15.45 -1.55
N GLY A 9 -5.22 -15.95 -1.63
CA GLY A 9 -5.99 -16.08 -2.89
C GLY A 9 -6.58 -14.76 -3.41
N ALA A 10 -6.68 -13.73 -2.56
CA ALA A 10 -7.27 -12.43 -2.91
C ALA A 10 -6.30 -11.47 -3.61
N GLU A 11 -5.01 -11.81 -3.74
CA GLU A 11 -4.02 -10.97 -4.43
C GLU A 11 -4.35 -10.85 -5.93
N PRO A 12 -4.69 -9.65 -6.43
CA PRO A 12 -5.19 -9.49 -7.81
C PRO A 12 -4.10 -9.74 -8.87
N TYR A 13 -2.82 -9.71 -8.50
CA TYR A 13 -1.72 -9.94 -9.41
C TYR A 13 -0.63 -10.81 -8.77
N PRO A 14 -0.16 -11.89 -9.44
CA PRO A 14 1.00 -12.62 -8.97
C PRO A 14 2.25 -11.73 -9.03
N THR A 15 3.05 -11.75 -7.97
CA THR A 15 4.29 -10.96 -7.78
C THR A 15 5.24 -11.03 -8.99
N SER A 16 5.17 -12.13 -9.76
CA SER A 16 5.96 -12.38 -10.98
C SER A 16 5.70 -11.38 -12.12
N ARG A 17 4.50 -10.79 -12.24
CA ARG A 17 4.22 -9.78 -13.29
C ARG A 17 4.87 -8.43 -12.99
N TYR A 18 4.95 -8.05 -11.72
CA TYR A 18 5.66 -6.83 -11.33
C TYR A 18 7.18 -7.05 -11.42
N GLY A 19 7.68 -8.19 -10.92
CA GLY A 19 9.09 -8.59 -11.00
C GLY A 19 9.66 -8.59 -12.43
N SER A 20 8.93 -9.14 -13.40
CA SER A 20 9.42 -9.25 -14.78
C SER A 20 9.59 -7.90 -15.49
N GLN A 21 8.86 -6.84 -15.08
CA GLN A 21 8.99 -5.50 -15.65
C GLN A 21 10.06 -4.65 -14.93
N CYS A 22 10.36 -4.93 -13.65
CA CYS A 22 11.35 -4.18 -12.86
C CYS A 22 12.74 -4.84 -12.81
N MET A 23 12.89 -6.11 -13.20
CA MET A 23 14.16 -6.87 -13.16
C MET A 23 15.01 -6.74 -14.45
N GLN A 24 15.04 -5.56 -15.08
CA GLN A 24 16.06 -5.25 -16.09
C GLN A 24 17.07 -4.28 -15.48
N PRO A 25 18.30 -4.71 -15.18
CA PRO A 25 19.27 -3.92 -14.39
C PRO A 25 19.71 -2.60 -15.03
N ASN A 26 19.33 -2.33 -16.30
CA ASN A 26 19.66 -1.11 -17.03
C ASN A 26 18.45 -0.24 -17.42
N ASN A 27 17.21 -0.60 -17.06
CA ASN A 27 16.04 0.22 -17.39
C ASN A 27 15.64 1.11 -16.21
N ILE A 28 16.08 2.36 -16.24
CA ILE A 28 15.47 3.42 -15.43
C ILE A 28 14.01 3.51 -15.86
N MET A 29 13.07 3.10 -15.00
CA MET A 29 11.65 3.28 -15.29
C MET A 29 11.37 4.77 -15.54
N GLY A 30 10.71 5.04 -16.67
CA GLY A 30 10.26 6.39 -17.01
C GLY A 30 9.32 6.95 -15.95
N ILE A 31 9.23 8.27 -15.90
CA ILE A 31 8.44 9.03 -14.94
C ILE A 31 6.92 8.78 -15.10
N GLU A 32 6.45 8.51 -16.32
CA GLU A 32 5.07 8.09 -16.56
C GLU A 32 4.84 6.69 -16.01
N ASN A 33 5.83 5.81 -16.19
CA ASN A 33 5.78 4.43 -15.70
C ASN A 33 5.74 4.35 -14.15
N ILE A 34 6.35 5.29 -13.41
CA ILE A 34 6.32 5.27 -11.93
C ILE A 34 4.98 5.78 -11.36
N CYS A 35 4.39 6.82 -11.96
CA CYS A 35 3.07 7.31 -11.58
C CYS A 35 1.98 6.28 -11.94
N GLU A 36 2.05 5.69 -13.13
CA GLU A 36 1.14 4.62 -13.54
C GLU A 36 1.29 3.39 -12.63
N LEU A 37 2.52 2.98 -12.30
CA LEU A 37 2.74 1.91 -11.32
C LEU A 37 2.12 2.26 -9.97
N ALA A 38 2.31 3.48 -9.46
CA ALA A 38 1.68 3.90 -8.21
C ALA A 38 0.15 3.82 -8.28
N ALA A 39 -0.47 4.30 -9.37
CA ALA A 39 -1.92 4.17 -9.57
C ALA A 39 -2.38 2.69 -9.55
N ARG A 40 -1.62 1.81 -10.22
CA ARG A 40 -1.88 0.36 -10.20
C ARG A 40 -1.74 -0.25 -8.81
N LEU A 41 -0.74 0.18 -8.03
CA LEU A 41 -0.56 -0.30 -6.65
C LEU A 41 -1.68 0.16 -5.72
N LEU A 42 -2.16 1.38 -5.87
CA LEU A 42 -3.32 1.88 -5.11
C LEU A 42 -4.59 1.14 -5.50
N PHE A 43 -4.85 0.98 -6.80
CA PHE A 43 -6.00 0.23 -7.29
C PHE A 43 -5.95 -1.23 -6.81
N SER A 44 -4.77 -1.86 -6.87
CA SER A 44 -4.52 -3.20 -6.36
C SER A 44 -4.81 -3.33 -4.87
N ALA A 45 -4.57 -2.30 -4.05
CA ALA A 45 -4.92 -2.31 -2.62
C ALA A 45 -6.44 -2.35 -2.41
N VAL A 46 -7.17 -1.49 -3.14
CA VAL A 46 -8.64 -1.44 -3.06
C VAL A 46 -9.25 -2.73 -3.60
N GLU A 47 -8.75 -3.24 -4.72
CA GLU A 47 -9.23 -4.49 -5.31
C GLU A 47 -8.97 -5.69 -4.40
N TRP A 48 -7.78 -5.78 -3.81
CA TRP A 48 -7.47 -6.80 -2.81
C TRP A 48 -8.46 -6.75 -1.63
N ALA A 49 -8.72 -5.56 -1.07
CA ALA A 49 -9.66 -5.41 0.04
C ALA A 49 -11.07 -5.91 -0.30
N ARG A 50 -11.54 -5.69 -1.54
CA ARG A 50 -12.85 -6.21 -2.00
C ARG A 50 -12.90 -7.73 -2.13
N ASN A 51 -11.76 -8.41 -2.21
CA ASN A 51 -11.68 -9.83 -2.49
C ASN A 51 -11.28 -10.67 -1.26
N ILE A 52 -10.86 -10.05 -0.15
CA ILE A 52 -10.60 -10.78 1.09
C ILE A 52 -11.90 -11.17 1.82
N PRO A 53 -11.89 -12.23 2.64
CA PRO A 53 -13.03 -12.56 3.49
C PRO A 53 -13.42 -11.42 4.44
N PHE A 54 -14.71 -11.39 4.82
CA PHE A 54 -15.31 -10.48 5.80
C PHE A 54 -15.38 -9.01 5.40
N PHE A 55 -14.39 -8.47 4.67
CA PHE A 55 -14.41 -7.06 4.28
C PHE A 55 -15.64 -6.69 3.41
N PRO A 56 -16.03 -7.48 2.39
CA PRO A 56 -17.22 -7.18 1.59
C PRO A 56 -18.54 -7.26 2.38
N ASP A 57 -18.54 -7.98 3.51
CA ASP A 57 -19.71 -8.16 4.37
C ASP A 57 -19.88 -6.99 5.36
N LEU A 58 -18.85 -6.15 5.54
CA LEU A 58 -18.94 -4.92 6.34
C LEU A 58 -19.88 -3.91 5.68
N GLN A 59 -20.45 -3.01 6.49
CA GLN A 59 -21.21 -1.89 5.94
C GLN A 59 -20.34 -1.06 4.99
N ILE A 60 -20.91 -0.59 3.87
CA ILE A 60 -20.15 0.17 2.89
C ILE A 60 -19.52 1.45 3.50
N THR A 61 -20.18 2.04 4.50
CA THR A 61 -19.65 3.17 5.27
C THR A 61 -18.36 2.80 6.01
N ASP A 62 -18.33 1.60 6.60
CA ASP A 62 -17.17 1.09 7.33
C ASP A 62 -16.05 0.71 6.36
N GLN A 63 -16.38 0.04 5.24
CA GLN A 63 -15.41 -0.28 4.18
C GLN A 63 -14.70 0.99 3.67
N VAL A 64 -15.46 2.06 3.41
CA VAL A 64 -14.91 3.36 3.00
C VAL A 64 -14.09 3.99 4.11
N ALA A 65 -14.54 3.96 5.37
CA ALA A 65 -13.82 4.55 6.49
C ALA A 65 -12.46 3.87 6.73
N LEU A 66 -12.43 2.53 6.72
CA LEU A 66 -11.22 1.73 6.88
C LEU A 66 -10.22 2.01 5.76
N LEU A 67 -10.64 1.96 4.50
CA LEU A 67 -9.76 2.22 3.36
C LEU A 67 -9.24 3.66 3.36
N ARG A 68 -10.09 4.66 3.65
CA ARG A 68 -9.66 6.06 3.73
C ARG A 68 -8.61 6.31 4.81
N LEU A 69 -8.68 5.59 5.92
CA LEU A 69 -7.68 5.71 6.98
C LEU A 69 -6.37 5.01 6.61
N THR A 70 -6.45 3.84 5.97
CA THR A 70 -5.32 2.89 5.91
C THR A 70 -4.63 2.81 4.56
N TRP A 71 -5.12 3.52 3.54
CA TRP A 71 -4.62 3.40 2.17
C TRP A 71 -3.13 3.69 2.03
N SER A 72 -2.59 4.64 2.79
CA SER A 72 -1.17 5.01 2.74
C SER A 72 -0.29 3.87 3.24
N GLU A 73 -0.70 3.20 4.32
CA GLU A 73 0.00 2.04 4.87
C GLU A 73 -0.07 0.85 3.91
N LEU A 74 -1.25 0.58 3.32
CA LEU A 74 -1.42 -0.43 2.29
C LEU A 74 -0.58 -0.16 1.04
N PHE A 75 -0.46 1.10 0.63
CA PHE A 75 0.35 1.52 -0.50
C PHE A 75 1.84 1.21 -0.26
N VAL A 76 2.37 1.51 0.93
CA VAL A 76 3.77 1.21 1.28
C VAL A 76 4.03 -0.29 1.27
N LEU A 77 3.11 -1.10 1.80
CA LEU A 77 3.18 -2.57 1.75
C LEU A 77 3.22 -3.08 0.29
N ASN A 78 2.33 -2.57 -0.56
CA ASN A 78 2.29 -2.92 -1.99
C ASN A 78 3.56 -2.49 -2.73
N ALA A 79 4.10 -1.31 -2.45
CA ALA A 79 5.34 -0.82 -3.04
C ALA A 79 6.54 -1.69 -2.67
N ALA A 80 6.60 -2.15 -1.41
CA ALA A 80 7.64 -3.07 -0.95
C ALA A 80 7.50 -4.45 -1.60
N GLN A 81 6.31 -5.04 -1.57
CA GLN A 81 6.01 -6.36 -2.15
C GLN A 81 6.28 -6.40 -3.66
N CYS A 82 5.94 -5.33 -4.39
CA CYS A 82 6.16 -5.24 -5.83
C CYS A 82 7.59 -4.83 -6.21
N SER A 83 8.46 -4.61 -5.23
CA SER A 83 9.82 -4.09 -5.44
C SER A 83 9.84 -2.84 -6.30
N MET A 84 8.97 -1.87 -5.97
CA MET A 84 8.87 -0.61 -6.69
C MET A 84 10.25 0.08 -6.77
N PRO A 85 10.69 0.53 -7.95
CA PRO A 85 11.96 1.23 -8.09
C PRO A 85 11.82 2.65 -7.57
N LEU A 86 12.63 3.01 -6.57
CA LEU A 86 12.56 4.28 -5.87
C LEU A 86 13.80 5.12 -6.15
N HIS A 87 14.11 5.39 -7.42
CA HIS A 87 15.22 6.29 -7.75
C HIS A 87 14.82 7.75 -7.55
N VAL A 88 15.73 8.56 -6.98
CA VAL A 88 15.47 9.96 -6.65
C VAL A 88 15.07 10.79 -7.89
N ALA A 89 15.75 10.61 -9.01
CA ALA A 89 15.49 11.40 -10.23
C ALA A 89 14.07 11.18 -10.81
N PRO A 90 13.60 9.93 -11.02
CA PRO A 90 12.19 9.67 -11.38
C PRO A 90 11.17 10.24 -10.39
N LEU A 91 11.44 10.17 -9.07
CA LEU A 91 10.54 10.70 -8.03
C LEU A 91 10.46 12.23 -8.05
N LEU A 92 11.59 12.92 -8.21
CA LEU A 92 11.65 14.38 -8.38
C LEU A 92 10.83 14.84 -9.59
N ALA A 93 10.98 14.12 -10.70
CA ALA A 93 10.25 14.46 -11.89
C ALA A 93 8.77 14.07 -11.82
N ALA A 94 8.43 12.98 -11.10
CA ALA A 94 7.05 12.58 -10.81
C ALA A 94 6.29 13.61 -9.96
N ALA A 95 6.98 14.29 -9.05
CA ALA A 95 6.44 15.41 -8.28
C ALA A 95 6.37 16.74 -9.04
N GLY A 96 6.76 16.78 -10.32
CA GLY A 96 6.74 18.00 -11.15
C GLY A 96 7.83 19.02 -10.80
N LEU A 97 8.87 18.61 -10.07
CA LEU A 97 9.89 19.52 -9.52
C LEU A 97 11.08 19.78 -10.46
N HIS A 98 11.03 19.27 -11.70
CA HIS A 98 12.09 19.48 -12.69
C HIS A 98 11.92 20.79 -13.51
N ALA A 99 10.79 21.49 -13.38
CA ALA A 99 10.36 22.54 -14.31
C ALA A 99 10.39 23.98 -13.72
N SER A 100 10.69 24.17 -12.43
CA SER A 100 10.70 25.50 -11.80
C SER A 100 11.76 25.61 -10.70
N PRO A 101 12.48 26.74 -10.57
CA PRO A 101 13.46 26.92 -9.50
C PRO A 101 12.77 26.86 -8.13
N MET A 102 13.14 25.85 -7.34
CA MET A 102 12.67 25.69 -5.96
C MET A 102 13.59 26.45 -4.99
N SER A 103 13.04 26.88 -3.85
CA SER A 103 13.89 27.27 -2.72
C SER A 103 14.62 26.03 -2.16
N ALA A 104 15.82 26.23 -1.63
CA ALA A 104 16.62 25.16 -1.02
C ALA A 104 15.82 24.38 0.04
N ASP A 105 15.03 25.08 0.86
CA ASP A 105 14.20 24.47 1.91
C ASP A 105 13.18 23.47 1.35
N ARG A 106 12.54 23.79 0.22
CA ARG A 106 11.58 22.87 -0.40
C ARG A 106 12.26 21.64 -1.00
N VAL A 107 13.48 21.79 -1.52
CA VAL A 107 14.27 20.65 -2.01
C VAL A 107 14.62 19.72 -0.84
N VAL A 108 15.10 20.27 0.28
CA VAL A 108 15.44 19.50 1.48
C VAL A 108 14.21 18.74 2.01
N ALA A 109 13.07 19.42 2.16
CA ALA A 109 11.84 18.77 2.62
C ALA A 109 11.40 17.61 1.70
N PHE A 110 11.50 17.81 0.38
CA PHE A 110 11.14 16.77 -0.58
C PHE A 110 12.13 15.59 -0.59
N MET A 111 13.43 15.85 -0.41
CA MET A 111 14.41 14.78 -0.24
C MET A 111 14.16 13.97 1.04
N ASP A 112 13.71 14.62 2.12
CA ASP A 112 13.32 13.94 3.35
C ASP A 112 12.09 13.05 3.14
N HIS A 113 11.09 13.52 2.39
CA HIS A 113 9.93 12.72 1.97
C HIS A 113 10.34 11.44 1.21
N ILE A 114 11.25 11.58 0.23
CA ILE A 114 11.79 10.43 -0.51
C ILE A 114 12.49 9.46 0.45
N ARG A 115 13.35 9.99 1.32
CA ARG A 115 14.15 9.20 2.26
C ARG A 115 13.27 8.38 3.20
N ILE A 116 12.28 9.00 3.84
CA ILE A 116 11.39 8.32 4.79
C ILE A 116 10.61 7.21 4.06
N PHE A 117 10.10 7.48 2.86
CA PHE A 117 9.39 6.46 2.06
C PHE A 117 10.31 5.28 1.69
N GLN A 118 11.50 5.56 1.14
CA GLN A 118 12.49 4.54 0.78
C GLN A 118 12.91 3.71 1.99
N GLU A 119 13.11 4.34 3.14
CA GLU A 119 13.53 3.68 4.37
C GLU A 119 12.50 2.64 4.84
N GLN A 120 11.20 2.94 4.77
CA GLN A 120 10.17 1.96 5.15
C GLN A 120 10.11 0.78 4.18
N VAL A 121 10.21 1.05 2.88
CA VAL A 121 10.22 0.01 1.84
C VAL A 121 11.44 -0.91 2.00
N GLU A 122 12.62 -0.34 2.25
CA GLU A 122 13.85 -1.11 2.39
C GLU A 122 13.86 -1.96 3.67
N LYS A 123 13.32 -1.45 4.78
CA LYS A 123 13.16 -2.22 6.02
C LYS A 123 12.27 -3.45 5.85
N LEU A 124 11.20 -3.34 5.05
CA LEU A 124 10.35 -4.48 4.70
C LEU A 124 11.12 -5.49 3.82
N LYS A 125 11.84 -5.01 2.80
CA LYS A 125 12.68 -5.87 1.93
C LYS A 125 13.75 -6.62 2.71
N ALA A 126 14.44 -5.94 3.64
CA ALA A 126 15.48 -6.53 4.47
C ALA A 126 14.96 -7.63 5.42
N LEU A 127 13.67 -7.63 5.76
CA LEU A 127 13.03 -8.72 6.51
C LEU A 127 12.69 -9.94 5.64
N HIS A 128 12.84 -9.83 4.32
CA HIS A 128 12.43 -10.84 3.34
C HIS A 128 10.98 -11.28 3.60
N VAL A 129 10.08 -10.31 3.72
CA VAL A 129 8.64 -10.58 3.91
C VAL A 129 8.12 -11.32 2.67
N ASP A 130 7.46 -12.46 2.88
CA ASP A 130 6.87 -13.23 1.80
C ASP A 130 5.43 -12.80 1.48
N SER A 131 4.84 -13.36 0.41
CA SER A 131 3.49 -12.97 -0.05
C SER A 131 2.40 -13.22 0.99
N ALA A 132 2.52 -14.28 1.79
CA ALA A 132 1.55 -14.64 2.80
C ALA A 132 1.62 -13.70 4.01
N GLU A 133 2.84 -13.34 4.43
CA GLU A 133 3.06 -12.35 5.47
C GLU A 133 2.56 -10.98 5.04
N TYR A 134 2.82 -10.55 3.79
CA TYR A 134 2.26 -9.31 3.25
C TYR A 134 0.73 -9.31 3.30
N SER A 135 0.09 -10.42 2.90
CA SER A 135 -1.38 -10.54 2.92
C SER A 135 -1.93 -10.38 4.34
N CYS A 136 -1.27 -10.98 5.34
CA CYS A 136 -1.68 -10.84 6.73
C CYS A 136 -1.40 -9.42 7.27
N LEU A 137 -0.25 -8.82 6.97
CA LEU A 137 0.07 -7.45 7.38
C LEU A 137 -0.93 -6.43 6.80
N LYS A 138 -1.31 -6.58 5.53
CA LYS A 138 -2.37 -5.75 4.92
C LYS A 138 -3.70 -5.91 5.66
N ALA A 139 -4.08 -7.13 6.04
CA ALA A 139 -5.33 -7.38 6.76
C ALA A 139 -5.31 -6.77 8.17
N ILE A 140 -4.19 -6.87 8.89
CA ILE A 140 -4.02 -6.25 10.22
C ILE A 140 -4.10 -4.72 10.11
N VAL A 141 -3.51 -4.13 9.07
CA VAL A 141 -3.57 -2.69 8.80
C VAL A 141 -5.00 -2.26 8.46
N LEU A 142 -5.67 -3.00 7.56
CA LEU A 142 -6.99 -2.65 7.05
C LEU A 142 -8.08 -2.76 8.12
N PHE A 143 -8.09 -3.84 8.90
CA PHE A 143 -9.04 -4.01 10.00
C PHE A 143 -8.50 -3.29 11.23
N THR A 144 -8.83 -2.00 11.37
CA THR A 144 -8.42 -1.19 12.52
C THR A 144 -9.63 -0.51 13.17
N SER A 145 -9.68 -0.51 14.51
CA SER A 145 -10.68 0.24 15.27
C SER A 145 -10.41 1.75 15.32
N ASP A 146 -9.26 2.19 14.82
CA ASP A 146 -8.89 3.61 14.75
C ASP A 146 -9.76 4.42 13.76
N ALA A 147 -10.53 3.75 12.89
CA ALA A 147 -11.39 4.43 11.91
C ALA A 147 -12.61 5.09 12.58
N CYS A 148 -12.81 6.37 12.30
CA CYS A 148 -13.93 7.13 12.82
C CYS A 148 -15.26 6.69 12.18
N GLY A 149 -16.29 6.48 13.01
CA GLY A 149 -17.66 6.25 12.54
C GLY A 149 -17.98 4.81 12.13
N LEU A 150 -17.17 3.84 12.57
CA LEU A 150 -17.45 2.42 12.40
C LEU A 150 -18.78 2.02 13.06
N SER A 151 -19.58 1.22 12.35
CA SER A 151 -20.85 0.73 12.85
C SER A 151 -20.71 -0.36 13.92
N ASP A 152 -19.71 -1.23 13.78
CA ASP A 152 -19.40 -2.31 14.72
C ASP A 152 -17.89 -2.43 14.95
N VAL A 153 -17.39 -1.64 15.91
CA VAL A 153 -15.97 -1.60 16.28
C VAL A 153 -15.49 -2.97 16.78
N ALA A 154 -16.29 -3.66 17.60
CA ALA A 154 -15.92 -4.95 18.18
C ALA A 154 -15.75 -6.03 17.11
N HIS A 155 -16.60 -6.01 16.08
CA HIS A 155 -16.44 -6.90 14.94
C HIS A 155 -15.14 -6.64 14.18
N VAL A 156 -14.80 -5.37 13.91
CA VAL A 156 -13.55 -5.00 13.24
C VAL A 156 -12.32 -5.43 14.06
N GLU A 157 -12.33 -5.23 15.37
CA GLU A 157 -11.25 -5.69 16.27
C GLU A 157 -11.09 -7.21 16.23
N SER A 158 -12.20 -7.96 16.21
CA SER A 158 -12.15 -9.42 16.06
C SER A 158 -11.54 -9.86 14.72
N LEU A 159 -11.79 -9.13 13.63
CA LEU A 159 -11.17 -9.40 12.33
C LEU A 159 -9.66 -9.10 12.34
N GLN A 160 -9.25 -8.03 13.04
CA GLN A 160 -7.84 -7.72 13.24
C GLN A 160 -7.12 -8.82 14.02
N GLU A 161 -7.70 -9.26 15.14
CA GLU A 161 -7.16 -10.34 15.98
C GLU A 161 -7.01 -11.64 15.19
N LYS A 162 -8.04 -12.05 14.43
CA LYS A 162 -7.95 -13.21 13.53
C LYS A 162 -6.82 -13.10 12.52
N SER A 163 -6.57 -11.90 11.99
CA SER A 163 -5.47 -11.66 11.04
C SER A 163 -4.09 -11.78 11.72
N GLN A 164 -3.98 -11.34 12.97
CA GLN A 164 -2.76 -11.53 13.78
C GLN A 164 -2.51 -13.01 14.11
N CYS A 165 -3.55 -13.76 14.53
CA CYS A 165 -3.44 -15.19 14.78
C CYS A 165 -3.00 -15.95 13.52
N ALA A 166 -3.58 -15.64 12.36
CA ALA A 166 -3.19 -16.25 11.09
C ALA A 166 -1.72 -15.99 10.74
N LEU A 167 -1.23 -14.76 10.97
CA LEU A 167 0.18 -14.42 10.78
C LEU A 167 1.08 -15.21 11.74
N GLU A 168 0.70 -15.30 13.02
CA GLU A 168 1.47 -16.00 14.04
C GLU A 168 1.60 -17.49 13.72
N GLU A 169 0.49 -18.13 13.35
CA GLU A 169 0.43 -19.53 12.92
C GLU A 169 1.29 -19.79 11.68
N TYR A 170 1.16 -18.94 10.67
CA TYR A 170 1.96 -19.05 9.45
C TYR A 170 3.45 -18.94 9.75
N VAL A 171 3.87 -17.90 10.50
CA VAL A 171 5.27 -17.68 10.84
C VAL A 171 5.83 -18.85 11.65
N ARG A 172 5.08 -19.35 12.63
CA ARG A 172 5.49 -20.49 13.45
C ARG A 172 5.70 -21.76 12.62
N SER A 173 4.85 -21.97 11.62
CA SER A 173 4.92 -23.13 10.73
C SER A 173 6.01 -23.02 9.67
N GLN A 174 6.14 -21.87 9.00
CA GLN A 174 7.07 -21.70 7.87
C GLN A 174 8.49 -21.31 8.30
N TYR A 175 8.62 -20.60 9.44
CA TYR A 175 9.88 -20.10 9.93
C TYR A 175 10.16 -20.57 11.38
N PRO A 176 10.18 -21.89 11.66
CA PRO A 176 10.39 -22.42 13.01
C PRO A 176 11.74 -22.02 13.62
N ASN A 177 12.73 -21.72 12.77
CA ASN A 177 14.06 -21.26 13.18
C ASN A 177 14.14 -19.74 13.44
N GLN A 178 13.05 -18.99 13.25
CA GLN A 178 13.00 -17.54 13.47
C GLN A 178 11.89 -17.16 14.48
N PRO A 179 12.03 -17.55 15.77
CA PRO A 179 10.96 -17.36 16.77
C PRO A 179 10.59 -15.87 17.02
N THR A 180 11.46 -14.93 16.66
CA THR A 180 11.22 -13.49 16.80
C THR A 180 10.57 -12.84 15.57
N ARG A 181 10.34 -13.60 14.48
CA ARG A 181 9.89 -13.05 13.19
C ARG A 181 8.50 -12.40 13.29
N PHE A 182 7.56 -13.04 13.98
CA PHE A 182 6.22 -12.49 14.20
C PHE A 182 6.26 -11.08 14.82
N GLY A 183 6.99 -10.94 15.93
CA GLY A 183 7.18 -9.63 16.58
C GLY A 183 7.88 -8.61 15.69
N LYS A 184 8.91 -9.01 14.92
CA LYS A 184 9.60 -8.12 13.97
C LYS A 184 8.65 -7.59 12.88
N LEU A 185 7.76 -8.44 12.38
CA LEU A 185 6.75 -8.08 11.37
C LEU A 185 5.73 -7.09 11.95
N LEU A 186 5.17 -7.37 13.14
CA LEU A 186 4.23 -6.45 13.80
C LEU A 186 4.86 -5.08 14.11
N LEU A 187 6.14 -5.06 14.51
CA LEU A 187 6.88 -3.82 14.75
C LEU A 187 7.10 -2.97 13.49
N ARG A 188 6.80 -3.49 12.28
CA ARG A 188 6.79 -2.68 11.07
C ARG A 188 5.54 -1.81 10.96
N LEU A 189 4.39 -2.27 11.45
CA LEU A 189 3.11 -1.58 11.29
C LEU A 189 3.14 -0.13 11.81
N PRO A 190 3.59 0.16 13.05
CA PRO A 190 3.66 1.55 13.52
C PRO A 190 4.64 2.41 12.70
N SER A 191 5.66 1.80 12.11
CA SER A 191 6.64 2.53 11.28
C SER A 191 6.06 2.96 9.94
N LEU A 192 5.04 2.26 9.41
CA LEU A 192 4.38 2.64 8.15
C LEU A 192 3.72 4.01 8.26
N ARG A 193 3.17 4.35 9.42
CA ARG A 193 2.53 5.64 9.73
C ARG A 193 3.48 6.84 9.69
N THR A 194 4.80 6.61 9.68
CA THR A 194 5.78 7.69 9.49
C THR A 194 5.76 8.25 8.06
N VAL A 195 5.25 7.48 7.10
CA VAL A 195 4.95 7.93 5.74
C VAL A 195 3.50 8.39 5.71
N SER A 196 3.28 9.71 5.73
CA SER A 196 1.94 10.27 5.66
C SER A 196 1.30 10.09 4.26
N SER A 197 -0.03 10.09 4.20
CA SER A 197 -0.77 10.13 2.93
C SER A 197 -0.33 11.28 2.04
N SER A 198 -0.13 12.48 2.61
CA SER A 198 0.34 13.65 1.89
C SER A 198 1.73 13.45 1.26
N VAL A 199 2.64 12.73 1.90
CA VAL A 199 3.95 12.39 1.32
C VAL A 199 3.76 11.53 0.07
N ILE A 200 2.93 10.48 0.16
CA ILE A 200 2.66 9.59 -0.97
C ILE A 200 1.98 10.35 -2.12
N GLU A 201 1.04 11.23 -1.80
CA GLU A 201 0.37 12.08 -2.79
C GLU A 201 1.35 12.96 -3.56
N GLN A 202 2.25 13.64 -2.83
CA GLN A 202 3.27 14.50 -3.44
C GLN A 202 4.26 13.72 -4.30
N LEU A 203 4.67 12.53 -3.85
CA LEU A 203 5.64 11.70 -4.57
C LEU A 203 5.07 11.11 -5.86
N PHE A 204 3.81 10.65 -5.85
CA PHE A 204 3.30 9.79 -6.92
C PHE A 204 2.05 10.31 -7.64
N PHE A 205 1.21 11.07 -6.95
CA PHE A 205 -0.16 11.32 -7.40
C PHE A 205 -0.42 12.77 -7.81
N VAL A 206 0.43 13.73 -7.45
CA VAL A 206 0.21 15.16 -7.72
C VAL A 206 -0.08 15.46 -9.19
N ARG A 207 0.57 14.75 -10.12
CA ARG A 207 0.34 14.89 -11.57
C ARG A 207 -0.86 14.10 -12.09
N LEU A 208 -1.29 13.08 -11.35
CA LEU A 208 -2.39 12.20 -11.73
C LEU A 208 -3.76 12.71 -11.27
N VAL A 209 -3.87 13.27 -10.07
CA VAL A 209 -5.16 13.69 -9.47
C VAL A 209 -5.38 15.18 -9.39
N GLY A 210 -4.33 15.98 -9.59
CA GLY A 210 -4.39 17.42 -9.38
C GLY A 210 -4.80 17.75 -7.95
N LYS A 211 -6.00 18.30 -7.77
CA LYS A 211 -6.54 18.73 -6.46
C LYS A 211 -7.51 17.73 -5.82
N THR A 212 -7.74 16.59 -6.46
CA THR A 212 -8.70 15.59 -5.95
C THR A 212 -8.02 14.74 -4.87
N PRO A 213 -8.53 14.70 -3.63
CA PRO A 213 -7.95 13.87 -2.57
C PRO A 213 -8.04 12.38 -2.93
N ILE A 214 -7.02 11.60 -2.59
CA ILE A 214 -6.99 10.16 -2.87
C ILE A 214 -8.15 9.43 -2.17
N GLU A 215 -8.58 9.90 -1.00
CA GLU A 215 -9.72 9.37 -0.24
C GLU A 215 -11.06 9.47 -0.99
N THR A 216 -11.17 10.41 -1.95
CA THR A 216 -12.33 10.52 -2.83
C THR A 216 -12.28 9.42 -3.88
N LEU A 217 -11.11 9.24 -4.52
CA LEU A 217 -10.93 8.20 -5.52
C LEU A 217 -11.08 6.79 -4.94
N ILE A 218 -10.60 6.55 -3.72
CA ILE A 218 -10.76 5.26 -3.03
C ILE A 218 -12.23 4.88 -2.90
N ARG A 219 -13.07 5.85 -2.50
CA ARG A 219 -14.52 5.63 -2.43
C ARG A 219 -15.06 5.26 -3.81
N ASP A 220 -14.66 5.99 -4.84
CA ASP A 220 -15.15 5.75 -6.20
C ASP A 220 -14.66 4.40 -6.75
N MET A 221 -13.41 4.00 -6.51
CA MET A 221 -12.87 2.68 -6.88
C MET A 221 -13.59 1.55 -6.16
N LEU A 222 -13.89 1.73 -4.88
CA LEU A 222 -14.63 0.74 -4.09
C LEU A 222 -16.02 0.52 -4.67
N LEU A 223 -16.74 1.62 -5.00
CA LEU A 223 -18.10 1.58 -5.51
C LEU A 223 -18.19 1.19 -7.00
N SER A 224 -17.20 1.55 -7.81
CA SER A 224 -17.23 1.38 -9.28
C SER A 224 -16.66 0.04 -9.77
N GLY A 225 -16.10 -0.78 -8.88
CA GLY A 225 -15.59 -2.09 -9.29
C GLY A 225 -14.33 -2.00 -10.16
N SER A 226 -14.24 -2.86 -11.18
CA SER A 226 -13.11 -2.93 -12.13
C SER A 226 -13.16 -1.87 -13.24
N SER A 227 -14.16 -0.98 -13.24
CA SER A 227 -14.40 0.01 -14.30
C SER A 227 -13.94 1.43 -13.95
N PHE A 228 -13.09 1.58 -12.93
CA PHE A 228 -12.61 2.89 -12.50
C PHE A 228 -11.67 3.51 -13.53
N ASN A 229 -12.04 4.69 -14.05
CA ASN A 229 -11.19 5.48 -14.92
C ASN A 229 -10.59 6.64 -14.12
N TRP A 230 -9.28 6.74 -14.15
CA TRP A 230 -8.60 7.83 -13.45
C TRP A 230 -8.93 9.17 -14.12
N PRO A 231 -9.32 10.22 -13.36
CA PRO A 231 -9.92 11.45 -13.90
C PRO A 231 -9.04 12.22 -14.92
N TYR A 232 -7.75 11.94 -14.97
CA TYR A 232 -6.80 12.59 -15.88
C TYR A 232 -5.98 11.61 -16.72
N MET A 233 -6.25 10.29 -16.65
CA MET A 233 -5.69 9.32 -17.60
C MET A 233 -6.64 9.14 -18.78
N SER A 234 -6.80 10.20 -19.56
CA SER A 234 -7.55 10.17 -20.81
C SER A 234 -6.57 10.01 -21.98
N ILE A 235 -6.49 8.76 -22.49
CA ILE A 235 -6.28 8.35 -23.89
C ILE A 235 -5.10 9.02 -24.63
N GLN A 236 -3.99 8.27 -24.76
CA GLN A 236 -3.25 8.22 -26.03
C GLN A 236 -3.58 6.91 -26.74
#